data_AF-A0A970TBU5-F1
#
_entry.id   AF-A0A970TBU5-F1
#
_cell.length_a   1.000
_cell.length_b   1.000
_cell.length_c   1.000
_cell.angle_alpha   90.00
_cell.angle_beta   90.00
_cell.angle_gamma   90.00
#
_symmetry.space_group_name_H-M   'P 1'
#
loop_
_entity.id
_entity.type
_entity.pdbx_description
1 polymer ?
#
loop_
_entity_poly.entity_id
_entity_poly.type
_entity_poly.pdbx_seq_one_letter_code
_entity_poly.pdbx_strand_id
1 'polypeptide(L)'
;GFGMGGVDMPGGGIIRMQAPEGAEQPAEGGRGGMGWMMNYDDPFRSLLMPARFDTITMSATDMPLADALWQFTAETGFLVFAPEDLDGAVTLQLEEAPLSEALTAMAAAVGAQWRPVYIMGQPREFTAEELAARGEQWAQRRDARFRQMWDEYWQMPAQERTAQLQERIARYENIPPERMERAQRRAARRLPRMMEYVGSLPTEQRLELKPYLQAIARVAGQ
;
A
#
# COMPACT_ATOMS: atom_id res chain seq x y z
N GLY A 1 -11.63 -43.55 -29.02
CA GLY A 1 -11.82 -43.14 -27.62
C GLY A 1 -10.47 -42.78 -27.06
N PHE A 2 -10.24 -41.49 -26.80
CA PHE A 2 -9.01 -41.01 -26.17
C PHE A 2 -9.36 -40.59 -24.75
N GLY A 3 -8.84 -41.33 -23.77
CA GLY A 3 -8.99 -41.00 -22.36
C GLY A 3 -8.03 -39.87 -22.00
N MET A 4 -8.57 -38.74 -21.56
CA MET A 4 -7.82 -37.71 -20.87
C MET A 4 -7.74 -38.10 -19.39
N GLY A 5 -6.56 -38.55 -18.96
CA GLY A 5 -6.25 -38.71 -17.54
C GLY A 5 -6.18 -37.34 -16.88
N GLY A 6 -7.01 -37.12 -15.87
CA GLY A 6 -6.91 -35.97 -14.98
C GLY A 6 -5.59 -36.03 -14.22
N VAL A 7 -4.73 -35.04 -14.47
CA VAL A 7 -3.54 -34.82 -13.65
C VAL A 7 -4.00 -33.95 -12.48
N ASP A 8 -4.11 -34.58 -11.31
CA ASP A 8 -4.18 -33.88 -10.03
C ASP A 8 -2.91 -33.03 -9.88
N MET A 9 -3.05 -31.71 -9.95
CA MET A 9 -1.95 -30.78 -9.70
C MET A 9 -1.87 -30.55 -8.18
N PRO A 10 -0.72 -30.81 -7.53
CA PRO A 10 -0.59 -30.63 -6.09
C PRO A 10 -0.71 -29.14 -5.72
N GLY A 11 -1.53 -28.88 -4.71
CA GLY A 11 -1.76 -27.55 -4.16
C GLY A 11 -0.45 -26.81 -3.85
N GLY A 12 -0.42 -25.53 -4.20
CA GLY A 12 0.71 -24.64 -3.98
C GLY A 12 1.07 -24.58 -2.50
N GLY A 13 2.13 -25.29 -2.11
CA GLY A 13 2.73 -25.16 -0.80
C GLY A 13 3.28 -23.75 -0.64
N ILE A 14 2.72 -23.00 0.30
CA ILE A 14 3.32 -21.73 0.76
C ILE A 14 4.64 -22.09 1.43
N ILE A 15 5.75 -21.96 0.70
CA ILE A 15 7.07 -21.91 1.32
C ILE A 15 7.09 -20.62 2.14
N ARG A 16 7.02 -20.75 3.47
CA ARG A 16 7.38 -19.66 4.38
C ARG A 16 8.82 -19.32 4.08
N MET A 17 9.07 -18.21 3.38
CA MET A 17 10.41 -17.67 3.23
C MET A 17 10.95 -17.43 4.62
N GLN A 18 11.85 -18.31 5.04
CA GLN A 18 12.62 -18.13 6.26
C GLN A 18 13.53 -16.92 6.00
N ALA A 19 13.45 -15.90 6.86
CA ALA A 19 14.33 -14.75 6.74
C ALA A 19 15.79 -15.24 6.72
N PRO A 20 16.65 -14.73 5.82
CA PRO A 20 18.05 -15.13 5.76
C PRO A 20 18.75 -14.83 7.09
N GLU A 21 19.67 -15.72 7.49
CA GLU A 21 20.51 -15.51 8.67
C GLU A 21 21.24 -14.17 8.56
N GLY A 22 20.95 -13.26 9.49
CA GLY A 22 21.50 -11.89 9.50
C GLY A 22 20.45 -10.78 9.43
N ALA A 23 19.18 -11.09 9.16
CA ALA A 23 18.10 -10.13 9.36
C ALA A 23 17.96 -9.82 10.86
N GLU A 24 18.53 -8.69 11.30
CA GLU A 24 18.31 -8.17 12.66
C GLU A 24 16.81 -8.15 12.96
N GLN A 25 16.40 -8.92 13.97
CA GLN A 25 15.04 -8.89 14.44
C GLN A 25 14.71 -7.44 14.86
N PRO A 26 13.65 -6.83 14.32
CA PRO A 26 13.25 -5.51 14.79
C PRO A 26 12.93 -5.62 16.28
N ALA A 27 13.46 -4.67 17.05
CA ALA A 27 13.25 -4.58 18.49
C ALA A 27 11.79 -4.87 18.88
N GLU A 28 11.63 -5.75 19.87
CA GLU A 28 10.36 -6.20 20.43
C GLU A 28 9.40 -5.01 20.65
N GLY A 29 8.26 -5.03 19.96
CA GLY A 29 7.18 -4.04 20.11
C GLY A 29 6.88 -3.20 18.86
N GLY A 30 7.68 -3.28 17.79
CA GLY A 30 7.35 -2.71 16.50
C GLY A 30 6.49 -3.69 15.67
N ARG A 31 5.17 -3.50 15.60
CA ARG A 31 4.28 -4.18 14.63
C ARG A 31 4.99 -4.14 13.27
N GLY A 32 5.42 -5.31 12.78
CA GLY A 32 6.35 -5.49 11.65
C GLY A 32 6.05 -4.52 10.52
N GLY A 33 6.76 -3.39 10.51
CA GLY A 33 6.69 -2.48 9.38
C GLY A 33 7.27 -3.22 8.18
N MET A 34 6.68 -3.01 7.01
CA MET A 34 7.21 -3.44 5.70
C MET A 34 8.67 -3.00 5.40
N GLY A 35 9.44 -2.50 6.38
CA GLY A 35 10.80 -2.03 6.23
C GLY A 35 11.78 -3.11 5.75
N TRP A 36 11.65 -4.35 6.22
CA TRP A 36 12.52 -5.44 5.73
C TRP A 36 12.24 -5.81 4.27
N MET A 37 10.99 -5.69 3.81
CA MET A 37 10.67 -5.86 2.39
C MET A 37 11.15 -4.68 1.53
N MET A 38 11.45 -3.50 2.09
CA MET A 38 11.90 -2.33 1.31
C MET A 38 13.37 -2.38 0.87
N ASN A 39 14.16 -3.32 1.39
CA ASN A 39 15.59 -3.42 1.10
C ASN A 39 15.91 -4.32 -0.11
N TYR A 40 14.88 -4.90 -0.73
CA TYR A 40 15.03 -5.74 -1.91
C TYR A 40 14.46 -5.06 -3.15
N ASP A 41 15.20 -5.19 -4.23
CA ASP A 41 14.70 -4.98 -5.58
C ASP A 41 14.10 -6.31 -6.05
N ASP A 42 12.78 -6.40 -6.01
CA ASP A 42 12.03 -7.51 -6.58
C ASP A 42 11.22 -6.96 -7.76
N PRO A 43 11.58 -7.33 -9.01
CA PRO A 43 10.93 -6.80 -10.22
C PRO A 43 9.44 -7.20 -10.30
N PHE A 44 9.01 -8.19 -9.53
CA PHE A 44 7.63 -8.67 -9.51
C PHE A 44 6.86 -8.16 -8.30
N ARG A 45 7.49 -7.44 -7.36
CA ARG A 45 6.81 -6.96 -6.16
C ARG A 45 5.58 -6.12 -6.46
N SER A 46 5.60 -5.33 -7.52
CA SER A 46 4.45 -4.54 -7.97
C SER A 46 3.30 -5.39 -8.53
N LEU A 47 3.58 -6.63 -8.93
CA LEU A 47 2.62 -7.61 -9.43
C LEU A 47 2.00 -8.46 -8.31
N LEU A 48 2.60 -8.46 -7.11
CA LEU A 48 2.12 -9.25 -5.99
C LEU A 48 1.10 -8.42 -5.18
N MET A 49 -0.19 -8.74 -5.34
CA MET A 49 -1.25 -8.17 -4.50
C MET A 49 -1.14 -8.69 -3.05
N PRO A 50 -1.52 -7.89 -2.02
CA PRO A 50 -1.25 -8.23 -0.61
C PRO A 50 -2.04 -9.43 -0.06
N ALA A 51 -3.15 -9.80 -0.69
CA ALA A 51 -4.00 -10.92 -0.30
C ALA A 51 -4.20 -11.84 -1.49
N ARG A 52 -4.13 -13.16 -1.24
CA ARG A 52 -4.41 -14.21 -2.22
C ARG A 52 -5.38 -15.19 -1.63
N PHE A 53 -6.38 -15.56 -2.42
CA PHE A 53 -7.40 -16.52 -2.03
C PHE A 53 -7.41 -17.65 -3.06
N ASP A 54 -7.51 -18.89 -2.59
CA ASP A 54 -7.51 -20.09 -3.46
C ASP A 54 -8.92 -20.41 -3.99
N THR A 55 -9.93 -19.71 -3.48
CA THR A 55 -11.33 -19.83 -3.90
C THR A 55 -11.92 -18.46 -4.23
N ILE A 56 -12.97 -18.46 -5.05
CA ILE A 56 -13.67 -17.24 -5.50
C ILE A 56 -15.19 -17.44 -5.44
N THR A 57 -15.90 -16.39 -5.05
CA THR A 57 -17.36 -16.29 -5.15
C THR A 57 -17.69 -15.15 -6.08
N MET A 58 -18.11 -15.47 -7.30
CA MET A 58 -18.32 -14.49 -8.37
C MET A 58 -19.65 -14.74 -9.07
N SER A 59 -20.38 -13.67 -9.34
CA SER A 59 -21.61 -13.68 -10.14
C SER A 59 -21.45 -12.71 -11.30
N ALA A 60 -21.58 -13.21 -12.51
CA ALA A 60 -21.50 -12.43 -13.74
C ALA A 60 -22.65 -12.82 -14.66
N THR A 61 -23.35 -11.84 -15.22
CA THR A 61 -24.42 -12.05 -16.21
C THR A 61 -24.17 -11.11 -17.36
N ASP A 62 -23.93 -11.66 -18.54
CA ASP A 62 -23.59 -10.92 -19.77
C ASP A 62 -22.47 -9.87 -19.56
N MET A 63 -21.49 -10.20 -18.72
CA MET A 63 -20.41 -9.28 -18.34
C MET A 63 -19.29 -9.34 -19.38
N PRO A 64 -18.75 -8.20 -19.86
CA PRO A 64 -17.57 -8.20 -20.73
C PRO A 64 -16.42 -8.98 -20.10
N LEU A 65 -15.71 -9.79 -20.90
CA LEU A 65 -14.60 -10.62 -20.41
C LEU A 65 -13.55 -9.78 -19.65
N ALA A 66 -13.21 -8.59 -20.16
CA ALA A 66 -12.25 -7.71 -19.52
C ALA A 66 -12.67 -7.33 -18.08
N ASP A 67 -13.96 -7.05 -17.87
CA ASP A 67 -14.50 -6.71 -16.55
C ASP A 67 -14.52 -7.95 -15.63
N ALA A 68 -14.89 -9.12 -16.16
CA ALA A 68 -14.86 -10.38 -15.42
C ALA A 68 -13.43 -10.74 -14.96
N LEU A 69 -12.43 -10.56 -15.83
CA LEU A 69 -11.02 -10.77 -15.48
C LEU A 69 -10.53 -9.76 -14.45
N TRP A 70 -10.95 -8.50 -14.55
CA TRP A 70 -10.62 -7.48 -13.56
C TRP A 70 -11.22 -7.83 -12.19
N GLN A 71 -12.50 -8.23 -12.15
CA GLN A 71 -13.16 -8.68 -10.92
C GLN A 71 -12.46 -9.90 -10.32
N PHE A 72 -12.13 -10.89 -11.14
CA PHE A 72 -11.36 -12.06 -10.70
C PHE A 72 -10.04 -11.65 -10.05
N THR A 73 -9.27 -10.75 -10.67
CA THR A 73 -8.01 -10.26 -10.09
C THR A 73 -8.22 -9.47 -8.80
N ALA A 74 -9.28 -8.65 -8.72
CA ALA A 74 -9.61 -7.89 -7.52
C ALA A 74 -10.00 -8.78 -6.34
N GLU A 75 -10.76 -9.85 -6.59
CA GLU A 75 -11.23 -10.78 -5.56
C GLU A 75 -10.15 -11.76 -5.12
N THR A 76 -9.33 -12.26 -6.05
CA THR A 76 -8.39 -13.36 -5.77
C THR A 76 -6.95 -12.90 -5.54
N GLY A 77 -6.61 -11.69 -6.01
CA GLY A 77 -5.23 -11.19 -6.02
C GLY A 77 -4.31 -11.85 -7.05
N PHE A 78 -4.84 -12.73 -7.92
CA PHE A 78 -4.10 -13.33 -9.02
C PHE A 78 -4.26 -12.52 -10.31
N LEU A 79 -3.13 -12.21 -10.94
CA LEU A 79 -3.13 -11.54 -12.24
C LEU A 79 -3.52 -12.50 -13.36
N VAL A 80 -4.44 -12.07 -14.20
CA VAL A 80 -4.82 -12.78 -15.43
C VAL A 80 -4.55 -11.85 -16.60
N PHE A 81 -3.87 -12.38 -17.62
CA PHE A 81 -3.56 -11.65 -18.84
C PHE A 81 -4.35 -12.27 -19.99
N ALA A 82 -5.11 -11.45 -20.70
CA ALA A 82 -5.78 -11.80 -21.94
C ALA A 82 -5.19 -10.98 -23.10
N PRO A 83 -5.14 -11.54 -24.33
CA PRO A 83 -4.88 -10.76 -25.53
C PRO A 83 -5.88 -9.60 -25.69
N GLU A 84 -5.44 -8.47 -26.26
CA GLU A 84 -6.30 -7.30 -26.46
C GLU A 84 -7.45 -7.57 -27.44
N ASP A 85 -7.30 -8.55 -28.32
CA ASP A 85 -8.30 -8.99 -29.30
C ASP A 85 -9.22 -10.11 -28.79
N LEU A 86 -9.05 -10.56 -27.53
CA LEU A 86 -9.91 -11.57 -26.94
C LEU A 86 -11.14 -10.91 -26.30
N ASP A 87 -12.20 -10.80 -27.08
CA ASP A 87 -13.47 -10.22 -26.67
C ASP A 87 -14.56 -11.27 -26.43
N GLY A 88 -15.59 -10.88 -25.67
CA GLY A 88 -16.77 -11.68 -25.44
C GLY A 88 -17.47 -11.31 -24.14
N ALA A 89 -18.60 -11.96 -23.89
CA ALA A 89 -19.35 -11.82 -22.65
C ALA A 89 -19.33 -13.14 -21.87
N VAL A 90 -19.32 -13.02 -20.54
CA VAL A 90 -19.25 -14.11 -19.60
C VAL A 90 -20.52 -14.10 -18.76
N THR A 91 -21.16 -15.27 -18.66
CA THR A 91 -22.24 -15.52 -17.71
C THR A 91 -21.87 -16.73 -16.86
N LEU A 92 -21.70 -16.53 -15.55
CA LEU A 92 -21.38 -17.58 -14.60
C LEU A 92 -21.87 -17.23 -13.20
N GLN A 93 -22.10 -18.26 -12.39
CA GLN A 93 -22.38 -18.15 -10.98
C GLN A 93 -21.50 -19.15 -10.24
N LEU A 94 -20.60 -18.65 -9.39
CA LEU A 94 -19.66 -19.45 -8.63
C LEU A 94 -19.76 -19.08 -7.15
N GLU A 95 -19.70 -20.07 -6.28
CA GLU A 95 -19.70 -19.91 -4.84
C GLU A 95 -18.57 -20.74 -4.25
N GLU A 96 -17.59 -20.08 -3.63
CA GLU A 96 -16.37 -20.68 -3.06
C GLU A 96 -15.66 -21.67 -4.00
N ALA A 97 -15.73 -21.42 -5.32
CA ALA A 97 -15.19 -22.31 -6.32
C ALA A 97 -13.66 -22.20 -6.42
N PRO A 98 -12.93 -23.28 -6.76
CA PRO A 98 -11.50 -23.20 -7.08
C PRO A 98 -11.21 -22.22 -8.22
N LEU A 99 -10.09 -21.50 -8.14
CA LEU A 99 -9.71 -20.52 -9.17
C LEU A 99 -9.63 -21.10 -10.59
N SER A 100 -9.15 -22.35 -10.70
CA SER A 100 -9.05 -23.06 -11.97
C SER A 100 -10.41 -23.31 -12.61
N GLU A 101 -11.45 -23.54 -11.81
CA GLU A 101 -12.81 -23.72 -12.28
C GLU A 101 -13.36 -22.41 -12.85
N ALA A 102 -13.16 -21.31 -12.13
CA ALA A 102 -13.55 -19.98 -12.59
C ALA A 102 -12.88 -19.60 -13.92
N LEU A 103 -11.56 -19.79 -14.03
CA LEU A 103 -10.81 -19.53 -15.26
C LEU A 103 -11.24 -20.44 -16.41
N THR A 104 -11.57 -21.70 -16.12
CA THR A 104 -12.09 -22.63 -17.13
C THR A 104 -13.45 -22.18 -17.64
N ALA A 105 -14.35 -21.77 -16.75
CA ALA A 105 -15.68 -21.28 -17.12
C ALA A 105 -15.60 -19.99 -17.96
N MET A 106 -14.77 -19.03 -17.54
CA MET A 106 -14.55 -17.78 -18.31
C MET A 106 -13.95 -18.05 -19.68
N ALA A 107 -12.91 -18.89 -19.76
CA ALA A 107 -12.29 -19.24 -21.04
C ALA A 107 -13.26 -19.97 -21.97
N ALA A 108 -14.06 -20.90 -21.43
CA ALA A 108 -15.07 -21.62 -22.21
C ALA A 108 -16.14 -20.70 -22.78
N ALA A 109 -16.56 -19.66 -22.05
CA ALA A 109 -17.56 -18.69 -22.49
C ALA A 109 -17.16 -17.94 -23.77
N VAL A 110 -15.85 -17.73 -23.97
CA VAL A 110 -15.30 -17.03 -25.15
C VAL A 110 -14.58 -17.96 -26.13
N GLY A 111 -14.72 -19.28 -25.96
CA GLY A 111 -14.08 -20.28 -26.82
C GLY A 111 -12.54 -20.30 -26.73
N ALA A 112 -11.97 -19.84 -25.62
CA ALA A 112 -10.54 -19.79 -25.36
C ALA A 112 -10.05 -20.93 -24.45
N GLN A 113 -8.74 -20.96 -24.22
CA GLN A 113 -8.09 -21.84 -23.25
C GLN A 113 -7.17 -21.00 -22.36
N TRP A 114 -7.03 -21.41 -21.10
CA TRP A 114 -6.11 -20.76 -20.15
C TRP A 114 -4.98 -21.71 -19.75
N ARG A 115 -3.89 -21.14 -19.24
CA ARG A 115 -2.75 -21.87 -18.69
C ARG A 115 -2.10 -21.09 -17.55
N PRO A 116 -1.60 -21.76 -16.50
CA PRO A 116 -0.85 -21.08 -15.44
C PRO A 116 0.53 -20.64 -15.95
N VAL A 117 1.00 -19.49 -15.46
CA VAL A 117 2.36 -18.98 -15.71
C VAL A 117 3.05 -18.82 -14.36
N TYR A 118 4.18 -19.49 -14.16
CA TYR A 118 5.02 -19.36 -12.98
C TYR A 118 6.18 -18.43 -13.28
N ILE A 119 6.30 -17.36 -12.52
CA ILE A 119 7.38 -16.39 -12.63
C ILE A 119 8.35 -16.62 -11.48
N MET A 120 9.61 -16.87 -11.81
CA MET A 120 10.71 -16.96 -10.84
C MET A 120 11.59 -15.73 -10.97
N GLY A 121 11.77 -15.00 -9.87
CA GLY A 121 12.70 -13.89 -9.76
C GLY A 121 13.78 -14.20 -8.74
N GLN A 122 14.93 -13.54 -8.89
CA GLN A 122 15.96 -13.49 -7.85
C GLN A 122 15.93 -12.06 -7.28
N PRO A 123 15.20 -11.82 -6.16
CA PRO A 123 15.30 -10.55 -5.46
C PRO A 123 16.76 -10.30 -5.11
N ARG A 124 17.23 -9.09 -5.38
CA ARG A 124 18.57 -8.66 -4.93
C ARG A 124 18.43 -7.67 -3.79
N GLU A 125 19.39 -7.69 -2.90
CA GLU A 125 19.52 -6.62 -1.90
C GLU A 125 20.00 -5.35 -2.59
N PHE A 126 19.40 -4.22 -2.21
CA PHE A 126 19.95 -2.92 -2.60
C PHE A 126 21.31 -2.74 -1.95
N THR A 127 22.25 -2.18 -2.70
CA THR A 127 23.51 -1.70 -2.16
C THR A 127 23.27 -0.55 -1.17
N ALA A 128 24.24 -0.27 -0.30
CA ALA A 128 24.15 0.86 0.63
C ALA A 128 23.97 2.21 -0.09
N GLU A 129 24.60 2.38 -1.26
CA GLU A 129 24.47 3.57 -2.09
C GLU A 129 23.05 3.72 -2.66
N GLU A 130 22.45 2.63 -3.15
CA GLU A 130 21.07 2.64 -3.66
C GLU A 130 20.05 2.94 -2.56
N LEU A 131 20.24 2.37 -1.36
CA LEU A 131 19.41 2.67 -0.19
C LEU A 131 19.54 4.14 0.22
N ALA A 132 20.75 4.70 0.21
CA ALA A 132 20.99 6.11 0.51
C ALA A 132 20.30 7.02 -0.52
N ALA A 133 20.51 6.78 -1.82
CA ALA A 133 19.89 7.55 -2.90
C ALA A 133 18.35 7.48 -2.83
N ARG A 134 17.80 6.31 -2.52
CA ARG A 134 16.35 6.14 -2.32
C ARG A 134 15.88 6.90 -1.09
N GLY A 135 16.63 6.87 0.01
CA GLY A 135 16.37 7.65 1.21
C GLY A 135 16.31 9.15 0.93
N GLU A 136 17.25 9.66 0.14
CA GLU A 136 17.28 11.05 -0.31
C GLU A 136 16.07 11.41 -1.18
N GLN A 137 15.74 10.59 -2.17
CA GLN A 137 14.54 10.80 -3.00
C GLN A 137 13.25 10.80 -2.18
N TRP A 138 13.16 9.94 -1.16
CA TRP A 138 12.04 9.92 -0.23
C TRP A 138 12.01 11.17 0.65
N ALA A 139 13.16 11.62 1.15
CA ALA A 139 13.28 12.86 1.91
C ALA A 139 12.83 14.06 1.04
N GLN A 140 13.32 14.16 -0.19
CA GLN A 140 12.93 15.19 -1.16
C GLN A 140 11.42 15.18 -1.45
N ARG A 141 10.82 14.02 -1.70
CA ARG A 141 9.36 13.91 -1.91
C ARG A 141 8.56 14.33 -0.68
N ARG A 142 9.02 13.92 0.51
CA ARG A 142 8.43 14.34 1.79
C ARG A 142 8.62 15.84 2.04
N ASP A 143 9.67 16.43 1.48
CA ASP A 143 9.97 17.85 1.52
C ASP A 143 9.07 18.67 0.61
N ALA A 144 8.95 18.26 -0.65
CA ALA A 144 8.00 18.84 -1.59
C ALA A 144 6.56 18.79 -1.05
N ARG A 145 6.11 17.63 -0.55
CA ARG A 145 4.73 17.48 -0.05
C ARG A 145 4.42 18.37 1.16
N PHE A 146 5.38 18.56 2.06
CA PHE A 146 5.20 19.42 3.21
C PHE A 146 5.13 20.89 2.81
N ARG A 147 6.00 21.33 1.88
CA ARG A 147 5.96 22.71 1.36
C ARG A 147 4.64 22.97 0.67
N GLN A 148 4.23 22.07 -0.25
CA GLN A 148 2.95 22.15 -0.94
C GLN A 148 1.77 22.30 0.05
N MET A 149 1.70 21.46 1.08
CA MET A 149 0.64 21.53 2.10
C MET A 149 0.59 22.91 2.79
N TRP A 150 1.74 23.52 3.05
CA TRP A 150 1.81 24.84 3.67
C TRP A 150 1.54 25.98 2.70
N ASP A 151 1.96 25.84 1.44
CA ASP A 151 1.63 26.80 0.38
C ASP A 151 0.12 26.86 0.16
N GLU A 152 -0.53 25.69 0.08
CA GLU A 152 -1.99 25.56 0.03
C GLU A 152 -2.65 26.19 1.27
N TYR A 153 -2.10 25.93 2.47
CA TYR A 153 -2.61 26.52 3.70
C TYR A 153 -2.56 28.05 3.66
N TRP A 154 -1.48 28.66 3.20
CA TRP A 154 -1.37 30.13 3.14
C TRP A 154 -2.25 30.78 2.07
N GLN A 155 -2.64 30.04 1.03
CA GLN A 155 -3.61 30.50 0.03
C GLN A 155 -5.05 30.55 0.57
N MET A 156 -5.36 29.87 1.68
CA MET A 156 -6.68 29.91 2.28
C MET A 156 -6.98 31.28 2.92
N PRO A 157 -8.26 31.70 2.96
CA PRO A 157 -8.70 32.84 3.75
C PRO A 157 -8.32 32.72 5.24
N ALA A 158 -7.98 33.83 5.89
CA ALA A 158 -7.49 33.83 7.27
C ALA A 158 -8.46 33.18 8.29
N GLN A 159 -9.76 33.32 8.07
CA GLN A 159 -10.78 32.66 8.91
C GLN A 159 -10.72 31.14 8.77
N GLU A 160 -10.59 30.62 7.54
CA GLU A 160 -10.48 29.19 7.28
C GLU A 160 -9.17 28.61 7.83
N ARG A 161 -8.06 29.34 7.70
CA ARG A 161 -6.78 28.96 8.29
C ARG A 161 -6.85 28.82 9.80
N THR A 162 -7.53 29.76 10.46
CA THR A 162 -7.72 29.74 11.91
C THR A 162 -8.57 28.54 12.34
N ALA A 163 -9.69 28.28 11.66
CA ALA A 163 -10.54 27.12 11.94
C ALA A 163 -9.77 25.80 11.72
N GLN A 164 -9.00 25.69 10.65
CA GLN A 164 -8.20 24.51 10.37
C GLN A 164 -7.10 24.28 11.43
N LEU A 165 -6.45 25.34 11.92
CA LEU A 165 -5.49 25.22 13.03
C LEU A 165 -6.16 24.75 14.32
N GLN A 166 -7.31 25.33 14.67
CA GLN A 166 -8.06 24.94 15.87
C GLN A 166 -8.43 23.46 15.83
N GLU A 167 -8.90 22.96 14.68
CA GLU A 167 -9.20 21.54 14.50
C GLU A 167 -7.94 20.68 14.69
N ARG A 168 -6.81 21.09 14.10
CA ARG A 168 -5.54 20.37 14.25
C ARG A 168 -5.04 20.37 15.70
N ILE A 169 -5.23 21.47 16.44
CA ILE A 169 -4.89 21.57 17.87
C ILE A 169 -5.79 20.64 18.68
N ALA A 170 -7.10 20.66 18.46
CA ALA A 170 -8.05 19.81 19.15
C ALA A 170 -7.74 18.31 18.97
N ARG A 171 -7.23 17.91 17.80
CA ARG A 171 -6.76 16.53 17.55
C ARG A 171 -5.57 16.13 18.42
N TYR A 172 -4.69 17.06 18.79
CA TYR A 172 -3.57 16.81 19.70
C TYR A 172 -4.02 16.76 21.16
N GLU A 173 -4.99 17.58 21.53
CA GLU A 173 -5.52 17.62 22.91
C GLU A 173 -6.39 16.40 23.23
N ASN A 174 -7.07 15.84 22.23
CA ASN A 174 -7.96 14.69 22.39
C ASN A 174 -7.35 13.36 21.94
N ILE A 175 -6.02 13.20 22.02
CA ILE A 175 -5.37 11.92 21.70
C ILE A 175 -5.74 10.90 22.78
N PRO A 176 -6.33 9.75 22.41
CA PRO A 176 -6.62 8.68 23.37
C PRO A 176 -5.34 8.15 24.04
N PRO A 177 -5.36 7.80 25.34
CA PRO A 177 -4.18 7.35 26.08
C PRO A 177 -3.43 6.20 25.40
N GLU A 178 -4.15 5.23 24.82
CA GLU A 178 -3.58 4.07 24.12
C GLU A 178 -2.82 4.43 22.83
N ARG A 179 -2.99 5.65 22.32
CA ARG A 179 -2.28 6.19 21.15
C ARG A 179 -1.19 7.20 21.52
N MET A 180 -1.09 7.60 22.79
CA MET A 180 -0.25 8.72 23.22
C MET A 180 1.23 8.46 22.93
N GLU A 181 1.75 7.28 23.25
CA GLU A 181 3.17 6.94 23.02
C GLU A 181 3.55 6.98 21.52
N ARG A 182 2.64 6.54 20.65
CA ARG A 182 2.83 6.65 19.19
C ARG A 182 2.76 8.11 18.74
N ALA A 183 1.86 8.89 19.32
CA ALA A 183 1.72 10.31 19.00
C ALA A 183 2.95 11.11 19.44
N GLN A 184 3.48 10.84 20.64
CA GLN A 184 4.75 11.38 21.16
C GLN A 184 5.89 11.14 20.17
N ARG A 185 6.10 9.88 19.75
CA ARG A 185 7.14 9.54 18.76
C ARG A 185 6.97 10.28 17.43
N ARG A 186 5.73 10.43 16.94
CA ARG A 186 5.45 11.18 15.71
C ARG A 186 5.66 12.68 15.89
N ALA A 187 5.23 13.25 17.01
CA ALA A 187 5.38 14.66 17.32
C ALA A 187 6.87 15.04 17.45
N ALA A 188 7.65 14.25 18.21
CA ALA A 188 9.09 14.45 18.37
C ALA A 188 9.86 14.43 17.04
N ARG A 189 9.46 13.55 16.09
CA ARG A 189 10.07 13.52 14.74
C ARG A 189 9.69 14.71 13.87
N ARG A 190 8.49 15.28 14.06
CA ARG A 190 7.96 16.35 13.20
C ARG A 190 8.31 17.75 13.72
N LEU A 191 8.44 17.91 15.02
CA LEU A 191 8.62 19.21 15.67
C LEU A 191 9.86 19.99 15.20
N PRO A 192 11.07 19.40 15.07
CA PRO A 192 12.25 20.15 14.61
C PRO A 192 12.03 20.80 13.24
N ARG A 193 11.44 20.04 12.31
CA ARG A 193 11.10 20.52 10.97
C ARG A 193 10.05 21.62 10.98
N MET A 194 9.04 21.50 11.84
CA MET A 194 8.03 22.54 12.02
C MET A 194 8.63 23.82 12.60
N MET A 195 9.57 23.71 13.54
CA MET A 195 10.28 24.85 14.13
C MET A 195 11.16 25.56 13.10
N GLU A 196 11.91 24.81 12.30
CA GLU A 196 12.72 25.36 11.20
C GLU A 196 11.84 26.10 10.18
N TYR A 197 10.74 25.47 9.75
CA TYR A 197 9.78 26.08 8.84
C TYR A 197 9.16 27.36 9.42
N VAL A 198 8.67 27.32 10.66
CA VAL A 198 8.09 28.52 11.29
C VAL A 198 9.17 29.60 11.46
N GLY A 199 10.43 29.24 11.73
CA GLY A 199 11.54 30.16 11.81
C GLY A 199 11.79 30.98 10.54
N SER A 200 11.43 30.46 9.36
CA SER A 200 11.60 31.18 8.08
C SER A 200 10.44 32.10 7.70
N LEU A 201 9.34 32.09 8.46
CA LEU A 201 8.14 32.86 8.14
C LEU A 201 8.17 34.31 8.69
N PRO A 202 7.43 35.24 8.06
CA PRO A 202 7.15 36.56 8.64
C PRO A 202 6.54 36.48 10.04
N THR A 203 6.78 37.50 10.87
CA THR A 203 6.35 37.53 12.28
C THR A 203 4.86 37.24 12.48
N GLU A 204 4.00 37.79 11.64
CA GLU A 204 2.54 37.59 11.75
C GLU A 204 2.16 36.11 11.57
N GLN A 205 2.73 35.45 10.56
CA GLN A 205 2.50 34.03 10.29
C GLN A 205 3.09 33.13 11.39
N ARG A 206 4.21 33.54 11.99
CA ARG A 206 4.79 32.84 13.16
C ARG A 206 3.85 32.88 14.37
N LEU A 207 3.23 34.04 14.62
CA LEU A 207 2.26 34.19 15.69
C LEU A 207 1.00 33.35 15.43
N GLU A 208 0.55 33.27 14.17
CA GLU A 208 -0.59 32.42 13.77
C GLU A 208 -0.32 30.93 14.08
N LEU A 209 0.89 30.43 13.81
CA LEU A 209 1.26 29.02 14.03
C LEU A 209 1.73 28.68 15.45
N LYS A 210 2.01 29.67 16.29
CA LYS A 210 2.48 29.46 17.68
C LYS A 210 1.61 28.50 18.50
N PRO A 211 0.27 28.64 18.59
CA PRO A 211 -0.55 27.72 19.39
C PRO A 211 -0.47 26.28 18.86
N TYR A 212 -0.34 26.11 17.55
CA TYR A 212 -0.18 24.79 16.94
C TYR A 212 1.17 24.14 17.30
N LEU A 213 2.26 24.91 17.26
CA LEU A 213 3.57 24.44 17.71
C LEU A 213 3.56 24.03 19.18
N GLN A 214 2.90 24.81 20.04
CA GLN A 214 2.76 24.49 21.46
C GLN A 214 2.00 23.18 21.71
N ALA A 215 0.93 22.93 20.95
CA ALA A 215 0.19 21.67 21.03
C ALA A 215 1.07 20.47 20.63
N ILE A 216 1.89 20.60 19.58
CA ILE A 216 2.81 19.56 19.14
C ILE A 216 3.91 19.33 20.19
N ALA A 217 4.49 20.40 20.74
CA ALA A 217 5.55 20.34 21.74
C ALA A 217 5.07 19.61 23.01
N ARG A 218 3.88 19.96 23.51
CA ARG A 218 3.24 19.28 24.64
C ARG A 218 3.11 17.78 24.39
N VAL A 219 2.64 17.38 23.20
CA VAL A 219 2.52 15.96 22.83
C VAL A 219 3.89 15.33 22.62
N ALA A 220 4.93 16.05 22.22
CA ALA A 220 6.29 15.54 22.12
C ALA A 220 6.96 15.36 23.51
N GLY A 221 6.35 15.84 24.59
CA GLY A 221 6.92 15.83 25.94
C GLY A 221 7.93 16.96 26.19
N GLN A 222 7.82 18.07 25.44
CA GLN A 222 8.63 19.29 25.60
C GLN A 222 7.83 20.42 26.24
#